data_AF-A0A1Q7HPS8-F1
#
_entry.id   AF-A0A1Q7HPS8-F1
#
_cell.length_a   1.000
_cell.length_b   1.000
_cell.length_c   1.000
_cell.angle_alpha   90.00
_cell.angle_beta   90.00
_cell.angle_gamma   90.00
#
_symmetry.space_group_name_H-M   'P 1'
#
loop_
_entity.id
_entity.type
_entity.pdbx_description
1 polymer ?
#
loop_
_entity_poly.entity_id
_entity_poly.type
_entity_poly.pdbx_seq_one_letter_code
_entity_poly.pdbx_strand_id
1 'polypeptide(L)'
;MPRHSSRLLRKLATTLGLVSIVTGGIAVAVLSRPSTAAAEGTEATKKVVLQNDRVRAQSNYYPAGASVPEHEHTSPRIVVVIEGGTLEVRDVAGKVSTLSLKNGDIVWRPPEKHSIINVGSTPVHLVEIDVFDCPKR
;
A
#
# COMPACT_ATOMS: atom_id res chain seq x y z
N MET A 1 9.88 -74.42 34.78
CA MET A 1 8.86 -75.03 35.66
C MET A 1 9.11 -74.56 37.09
N PRO A 2 8.12 -74.33 37.96
CA PRO A 2 6.72 -74.82 37.99
C PRO A 2 5.67 -73.74 37.60
N ARG A 3 4.57 -74.07 36.90
CA ARG A 3 3.21 -74.51 37.36
C ARG A 3 2.56 -73.53 38.37
N HIS A 4 1.27 -73.18 38.33
CA HIS A 4 0.09 -73.42 37.50
C HIS A 4 -0.96 -72.45 38.08
N SER A 5 -1.84 -71.88 37.27
CA SER A 5 -3.30 -72.05 37.44
C SER A 5 -4.08 -71.09 36.55
N SER A 6 -4.81 -71.69 35.62
CA SER A 6 -5.93 -71.10 34.89
C SER A 6 -7.20 -71.16 35.75
N ARG A 7 -8.13 -70.23 35.53
CA ARG A 7 -9.61 -70.41 35.60
C ARG A 7 -10.28 -69.10 35.14
N LEU A 8 -10.96 -69.11 33.98
CA LEU A 8 -12.43 -69.13 33.82
C LEU A 8 -13.11 -67.80 34.23
N LEU A 9 -13.61 -66.94 33.32
CA LEU A 9 -14.83 -67.01 32.48
C LEU A 9 -15.95 -66.08 33.03
N ARG A 10 -16.63 -65.37 32.10
CA ARG A 10 -18.01 -64.81 32.13
C ARG A 10 -18.24 -63.32 32.44
N LYS A 11 -18.43 -62.57 31.34
CA LYS A 11 -19.63 -61.80 30.90
C LYS A 11 -20.44 -60.92 31.88
N LEU A 12 -20.61 -59.69 31.40
CA LEU A 12 -21.76 -58.76 31.43
C LEU A 12 -22.29 -58.24 32.77
N ALA A 13 -22.21 -56.91 32.95
CA ALA A 13 -23.33 -56.11 33.44
C ALA A 13 -23.22 -54.65 32.95
N THR A 14 -24.31 -54.22 32.31
CA THR A 14 -24.66 -52.92 31.76
C THR A 14 -24.88 -51.88 32.87
N THR A 15 -24.54 -50.60 32.67
CA THR A 15 -25.45 -49.45 32.96
C THR A 15 -24.94 -48.14 32.37
N LEU A 16 -25.88 -47.47 31.69
CA LEU A 16 -25.87 -46.10 31.18
C LEU A 16 -25.55 -45.06 32.27
N GLY A 17 -24.89 -43.97 31.90
CA GLY A 17 -24.77 -42.78 32.73
C GLY A 17 -24.08 -41.64 32.00
N LEU A 18 -24.80 -40.99 31.07
CA LEU A 18 -24.40 -39.71 30.49
C LEU A 18 -24.54 -38.63 31.58
N VAL A 19 -23.44 -37.98 31.97
CA VAL A 19 -23.50 -36.67 32.62
C VAL A 19 -22.44 -35.79 31.98
N SER A 20 -22.90 -34.95 31.05
CA SER A 20 -22.13 -33.86 30.48
C SER A 20 -22.06 -32.72 31.48
N ILE A 21 -20.86 -32.34 31.91
CA ILE A 21 -20.62 -31.01 32.47
C ILE A 21 -19.43 -30.42 31.70
N VAL A 22 -19.78 -29.63 30.68
CA VAL A 22 -18.88 -28.73 29.96
C VAL A 22 -18.58 -27.57 30.91
N THR A 23 -17.36 -27.51 31.45
CA THR A 23 -16.84 -26.29 32.09
C THR A 23 -16.05 -25.54 31.04
N GLY A 24 -16.60 -24.40 30.62
CA GLY A 24 -16.13 -23.60 29.50
C GLY A 24 -14.77 -22.96 29.74
N GLY A 25 -13.84 -23.21 28.82
CA GLY A 25 -12.70 -22.33 28.59
C GLY A 25 -13.17 -21.10 27.80
N ILE A 26 -12.98 -19.91 28.36
CA ILE A 26 -13.16 -18.66 27.61
C ILE A 26 -11.96 -18.54 26.66
N ALA A 27 -12.14 -18.98 25.41
CA ALA A 27 -11.24 -18.63 24.33
C ALA A 27 -11.59 -17.21 23.87
N VAL A 28 -10.77 -16.23 24.25
CA VAL A 28 -10.82 -14.89 23.66
C VAL A 28 -10.25 -15.01 22.25
N ALA A 29 -11.14 -15.24 21.28
CA ALA A 29 -10.80 -15.16 19.87
C ALA A 29 -10.50 -13.69 19.53
N VAL A 30 -9.21 -13.35 19.45
CA VAL A 30 -8.76 -12.11 18.81
C VAL A 30 -9.10 -12.25 17.33
N LEU A 31 -10.26 -11.74 16.94
CA LEU A 31 -10.65 -11.60 15.54
C LEU A 31 -9.70 -10.59 14.91
N SER A 32 -8.64 -11.11 14.27
CA SER A 32 -7.88 -10.35 13.28
C SER A 32 -8.88 -9.86 12.23
N ARG A 33 -9.31 -8.61 12.34
CA ARG A 33 -10.05 -7.96 11.27
C ARG A 33 -9.12 -7.94 10.07
N PRO A 34 -9.47 -8.58 8.93
CA PRO A 34 -8.77 -8.27 7.70
C PRO A 34 -8.96 -6.77 7.49
N SER A 35 -7.85 -6.02 7.47
CA SER A 35 -7.89 -4.68 6.92
C SER A 35 -8.26 -4.86 5.47
N THR A 36 -9.53 -4.65 5.12
CA THR A 36 -9.87 -4.29 3.76
C THR A 36 -9.28 -2.91 3.56
N ALA A 37 -7.98 -2.86 3.25
CA ALA A 37 -7.46 -1.79 2.43
C ALA A 37 -8.46 -1.72 1.27
N ALA A 38 -9.21 -0.62 1.20
CA ALA A 38 -9.98 -0.33 0.01
C ALA A 38 -9.02 -0.55 -1.16
N ALA A 39 -9.44 -1.33 -2.16
CA ALA A 39 -8.66 -1.41 -3.39
C ALA A 39 -8.45 0.03 -3.84
N GLU A 40 -7.25 0.55 -3.60
CA GLU A 40 -6.90 1.89 -4.04
C GLU A 40 -7.07 1.84 -5.54
N GLY A 41 -7.90 2.73 -6.09
CA GLY A 41 -8.21 2.74 -7.51
C GLY A 41 -6.91 2.69 -8.32
N THR A 42 -6.93 2.10 -9.51
CA THR A 42 -5.71 1.97 -10.34
C THR A 42 -5.31 3.27 -11.02
N GLU A 43 -6.04 4.36 -10.77
CA GLU A 43 -5.88 5.64 -11.44
C GLU A 43 -5.12 6.63 -10.56
N ALA A 44 -4.20 7.36 -11.20
CA ALA A 44 -3.55 8.47 -10.54
C ALA A 44 -4.56 9.60 -10.27
N THR A 45 -4.48 10.22 -9.10
CA THR A 45 -5.36 11.33 -8.72
C THR A 45 -4.57 12.60 -8.47
N LYS A 46 -5.21 13.75 -8.73
CA LYS A 46 -4.66 15.08 -8.55
C LYS A 46 -5.65 15.94 -7.78
N LYS A 47 -5.17 16.68 -6.79
CA LYS A 47 -5.95 17.65 -6.02
C LYS A 47 -5.18 18.95 -5.86
N VAL A 48 -5.67 20.03 -6.45
CA VAL A 48 -5.15 21.38 -6.17
C VAL A 48 -5.58 21.79 -4.77
N VAL A 49 -4.63 22.25 -3.95
CA VAL A 49 -4.87 22.67 -2.56
C VAL A 49 -4.71 24.17 -2.37
N LEU A 50 -3.93 24.83 -3.22
CA LEU A 50 -3.75 26.28 -3.27
C LEU A 50 -3.46 26.69 -4.71
N GLN A 51 -4.06 27.79 -5.16
CA GLN A 51 -3.71 28.44 -6.41
C GLN A 51 -3.89 29.95 -6.28
N ASN A 52 -2.85 30.70 -6.64
CA ASN A 52 -2.86 32.16 -6.75
C ASN A 52 -1.90 32.59 -7.87
N ASP A 53 -1.69 33.90 -8.00
CA ASP A 53 -0.88 34.49 -9.09
C ASP A 53 0.60 34.10 -9.04
N ARG A 54 1.11 33.60 -7.90
CA ARG A 54 2.52 33.26 -7.70
C ARG A 54 2.78 31.77 -7.71
N VAL A 55 1.87 31.00 -7.13
CA VAL A 55 2.07 29.56 -6.90
C VAL A 55 0.80 28.76 -7.11
N ARG A 56 1.00 27.50 -7.48
CA ARG A 56 -0.02 26.45 -7.38
C ARG A 56 0.56 25.26 -6.63
N ALA A 57 -0.07 24.86 -5.55
CA ALA A 57 0.25 23.63 -4.84
C ALA A 57 -0.82 22.56 -5.13
N GLN A 58 -0.37 21.36 -5.48
CA GLN A 58 -1.23 20.22 -5.77
C GLN A 58 -0.66 18.95 -5.15
N SER A 59 -1.56 18.09 -4.67
CA SER A 59 -1.26 16.74 -4.23
C SER A 59 -1.49 15.79 -5.41
N ASN A 60 -0.51 14.95 -5.72
CA ASN A 60 -0.60 13.91 -6.74
C ASN A 60 -0.38 12.54 -6.09
N TYR A 61 -1.32 11.62 -6.29
CA TYR A 61 -1.25 10.26 -5.77
C TYR A 61 -1.21 9.27 -6.94
N TYR A 62 -0.22 8.38 -6.94
CA TYR A 62 0.02 7.40 -7.98
C TYR A 62 -0.01 5.99 -7.38
N PRO A 63 -1.15 5.28 -7.44
CA PRO A 63 -1.24 3.87 -7.10
C PRO A 63 -0.20 3.03 -7.85
N ALA A 64 0.13 1.84 -7.35
CA ALA A 64 1.02 0.92 -8.04
C ALA A 64 0.48 0.59 -9.45
N GLY A 65 1.31 0.72 -10.47
CA GLY A 65 0.92 0.50 -11.87
C GLY A 65 0.13 1.65 -12.51
N ALA A 66 -0.23 2.70 -11.77
CA ALA A 66 -0.94 3.84 -12.32
C ALA A 66 -0.05 4.60 -13.33
N SER A 67 -0.67 5.07 -14.41
CA SER A 67 0.00 5.89 -15.42
C SER A 67 -0.71 7.24 -15.58
N VAL A 68 0.07 8.26 -15.90
CA VAL A 68 -0.42 9.57 -16.32
C VAL A 68 0.05 9.79 -17.74
N PRO A 69 -0.88 10.03 -18.70
CA PRO A 69 -0.54 10.35 -20.08
C PRO A 69 0.40 11.55 -20.18
N GLU A 70 0.94 11.76 -21.37
CA GLU A 70 1.78 12.92 -21.64
C GLU A 70 1.07 14.22 -21.25
N HIS A 71 1.76 15.03 -20.45
CA HIS A 71 1.30 16.34 -20.00
C HIS A 71 2.49 17.30 -19.87
N GLU A 72 2.17 18.59 -19.76
CA GLU A 72 3.15 19.65 -19.75
C GLU A 72 3.08 20.47 -18.46
N HIS A 73 4.25 20.77 -17.92
CA HIS A 73 4.46 21.74 -16.86
C HIS A 73 5.21 22.93 -17.44
N THR A 74 4.51 24.04 -17.64
CA THR A 74 5.07 25.26 -18.25
C THR A 74 5.92 26.09 -17.28
N SER A 75 5.85 25.79 -15.98
CA SER A 75 6.57 26.48 -14.91
C SER A 75 7.47 25.51 -14.15
N PRO A 76 8.57 25.98 -13.56
CA PRO A 76 9.36 25.15 -12.67
C PRO A 76 8.57 24.81 -11.40
N ARG A 77 8.93 23.69 -10.77
CA ARG A 77 8.25 23.22 -9.57
C ARG A 77 9.18 22.62 -8.53
N ILE A 78 8.79 22.78 -7.28
CA ILE A 78 9.34 22.01 -6.15
C ILE A 78 8.45 20.79 -5.97
N VAL A 79 9.06 19.61 -5.98
CA VAL A 79 8.39 18.34 -5.70
C VAL A 79 8.81 17.88 -4.31
N VAL A 80 7.84 17.70 -3.42
CA VAL A 80 8.03 17.12 -2.09
C VAL A 80 7.47 15.71 -2.09
N VAL A 81 8.29 14.74 -1.75
CA VAL A 81 7.90 13.33 -1.69
C VAL A 81 7.34 13.05 -0.30
N ILE A 82 6.04 12.76 -0.22
CA ILE A 82 5.37 12.38 1.02
C ILE A 82 5.54 10.86 1.23
N GLU A 83 5.23 10.10 0.18
CA GLU A 83 5.44 8.65 0.10
C GLU A 83 6.23 8.33 -1.16
N GLY A 84 7.41 7.73 -0.99
CA GLY A 84 8.35 7.39 -2.03
C GLY A 84 8.07 6.06 -2.70
N GLY A 85 8.81 5.80 -3.78
CA GLY A 85 8.64 4.62 -4.61
C GLY A 85 9.41 4.78 -5.92
N THR A 86 8.99 4.05 -6.95
CA THR A 86 9.70 4.04 -8.24
C THR A 86 8.78 4.53 -9.36
N LEU A 87 9.11 5.70 -9.90
CA LEU A 87 8.43 6.24 -11.08
C LEU A 87 9.32 6.10 -12.31
N GLU A 88 8.75 5.73 -13.45
CA GLU A 88 9.38 5.98 -14.75
C GLU A 88 8.76 7.22 -15.38
N VAL A 89 9.65 8.08 -15.87
CA VAL A 89 9.30 9.31 -16.58
C VAL A 89 9.82 9.20 -18.00
N ARG A 90 8.94 9.40 -18.98
CA ARG A 90 9.30 9.42 -20.40
C ARG A 90 9.17 10.84 -20.93
N ASP A 91 10.25 11.36 -21.50
CA ASP A 91 10.25 12.67 -22.15
C ASP A 91 9.68 12.62 -23.60
N VAL A 92 9.53 13.79 -24.21
CA VAL A 92 9.02 13.93 -25.59
C VAL A 92 9.94 13.31 -26.66
N ALA A 93 11.22 13.09 -26.36
CA ALA A 93 12.14 12.38 -27.23
C ALA A 93 12.02 10.85 -27.07
N GLY A 94 11.15 10.38 -26.17
CA GLY A 94 10.95 8.98 -25.85
C GLY A 94 11.97 8.40 -24.87
N LYS A 95 12.89 9.21 -24.34
CA LYS A 95 13.88 8.74 -23.36
C LYS A 95 13.17 8.47 -22.04
N VAL A 96 13.41 7.30 -21.48
CA VAL A 96 12.89 6.88 -20.18
C VAL A 96 13.95 7.10 -19.10
N SER A 97 13.51 7.62 -17.96
CA SER A 97 14.32 7.76 -16.75
C SER A 97 13.57 7.18 -15.56
N THR A 98 14.27 6.39 -14.75
CA THR A 98 13.73 5.82 -13.51
C THR A 98 14.09 6.75 -12.35
N LEU A 99 13.07 7.19 -11.60
CA LEU A 99 13.21 7.97 -10.39
C LEU A 99 12.97 7.06 -9.19
N SER A 100 14.00 6.90 -8.35
CA SER A 100 13.87 6.25 -7.04
C SER A 100 13.70 7.34 -5.99
N LEU A 101 12.47 7.47 -5.48
CA LEU A 101 12.05 8.54 -4.59
C LEU A 101 12.00 8.04 -3.14
N LYS A 102 12.54 8.80 -2.20
CA LYS A 102 12.47 8.51 -0.76
C LYS A 102 11.52 9.49 -0.06
N ASN A 103 10.88 9.03 1.00
CA ASN A 103 10.04 9.89 1.84
C ASN A 103 10.86 11.09 2.35
N GLY A 104 10.31 12.29 2.18
CA GLY A 104 10.97 13.54 2.55
C GLY A 104 11.93 14.11 1.51
N ASP A 105 12.16 13.44 0.38
CA ASP A 105 12.94 14.05 -0.72
C ASP A 105 12.27 15.34 -1.19
N ILE A 106 13.08 16.37 -1.47
CA ILE A 106 12.65 17.65 -2.02
C ILE A 106 13.49 17.92 -3.26
N VAL A 107 12.84 18.02 -4.42
CA VAL A 107 13.51 18.12 -5.72
C VAL A 107 13.01 19.32 -6.49
N TRP A 108 13.93 20.08 -7.09
CA TRP A 108 13.59 21.09 -8.08
C TRP A 108 13.47 20.47 -9.47
N ARG A 109 12.38 20.76 -10.18
CA ARG A 109 12.14 20.35 -11.56
C ARG A 109 11.99 21.57 -12.45
N PRO A 110 12.77 21.71 -13.54
CA PRO A 110 12.51 22.73 -14.55
C PRO A 110 11.20 22.44 -15.30
N PRO A 111 10.68 23.40 -16.09
CA PRO A 111 9.59 23.14 -17.03
C PRO A 111 9.90 21.91 -17.89
N GLU A 112 8.92 21.04 -18.05
CA GLU A 112 9.08 19.79 -18.78
C GLU A 112 7.75 19.29 -19.33
N LYS A 113 7.83 18.49 -20.38
CA LYS A 113 6.70 17.74 -20.95
C LYS A 113 7.04 16.26 -20.92
N HIS A 114 6.18 15.46 -20.29
CA HIS A 114 6.47 14.06 -20.02
C HIS A 114 5.22 13.22 -19.75
N SER A 115 5.37 11.90 -19.79
CA SER A 115 4.41 10.95 -19.19
C SER A 115 5.06 10.23 -18.00
N ILE A 116 4.22 9.69 -17.12
CA ILE A 116 4.64 9.04 -15.88
C ILE A 116 3.97 7.67 -15.76
N ILE A 117 4.69 6.68 -15.25
CA ILE A 117 4.11 5.44 -14.74
C ILE A 117 4.76 5.07 -13.40
N ASN A 118 3.96 4.68 -12.41
CA ASN A 118 4.46 4.06 -11.21
C ASN A 118 4.75 2.58 -11.49
N VAL A 119 6.03 2.22 -11.62
CA VAL A 119 6.49 0.85 -11.88
C VAL A 119 6.78 0.07 -10.58
N GLY A 120 6.63 0.73 -9.42
CA GLY A 120 6.77 0.10 -8.11
C GLY A 120 5.55 -0.72 -7.71
N SER A 121 5.69 -1.45 -6.59
CA SER A 121 4.62 -2.22 -5.96
C SER A 121 3.87 -1.45 -4.85
N THR A 122 4.26 -0.21 -4.58
CA THR A 122 3.65 0.68 -3.58
C THR A 122 3.15 1.96 -4.25
N PRO A 123 2.17 2.65 -3.66
CA PRO A 123 1.79 3.97 -4.13
C PRO A 123 2.93 4.98 -3.98
N VAL A 124 2.86 6.06 -4.76
CA VAL A 124 3.72 7.23 -4.63
C VAL A 124 2.84 8.45 -4.38
N HIS A 125 3.17 9.25 -3.36
CA HIS A 125 2.43 10.45 -2.99
C HIS A 125 3.35 11.66 -3.01
N LEU A 126 3.05 12.61 -3.91
CA LEU A 126 3.83 13.83 -4.10
C LEU A 126 2.99 15.06 -3.81
N VAL A 127 3.62 16.10 -3.29
CA VAL A 127 3.13 17.47 -3.37
C VAL A 127 4.00 18.22 -4.37
N GLU A 128 3.39 18.77 -5.40
CA GLU A 128 4.06 19.63 -6.36
C GLU A 128 3.63 21.08 -6.14
N ILE A 129 4.62 21.98 -6.10
CA ILE A 129 4.44 23.42 -5.96
C ILE A 129 5.04 24.09 -7.18
N ASP A 130 4.17 24.46 -8.12
CA ASP A 130 4.54 25.25 -9.29
C ASP A 130 4.80 26.70 -8.86
N VAL A 131 5.84 27.31 -9.42
CA VAL A 131 6.22 28.71 -9.14
C VAL A 131 6.15 29.50 -10.44
N PHE A 132 5.13 30.36 -10.57
CA PHE A 132 4.81 31.08 -11.80
C PHE A 132 5.67 32.33 -12.01
N ASP A 133 6.19 32.92 -10.94
CA ASP A 133 7.00 34.14 -10.94
C ASP A 133 8.39 33.87 -10.34
N CYS A 134 9.08 32.81 -10.80
CA CYS A 134 10.43 32.50 -10.33
C CYS A 134 11.47 33.36 -11.08
N PRO A 135 12.28 34.19 -10.38
CA PRO A 135 13.46 34.79 -11.00
C PRO A 135 14.36 33.68 -11.55
N LYS A 136 14.87 33.84 -12.77
CA LYS A 136 15.86 32.91 -13.34
C LYS A 136 17.08 32.90 -12.41
N ARG A 137 17.48 31.71 -11.94
CA ARG A 137 18.74 31.52 -11.19
C ARG A 137 19.94 31.69 -12.11
#